data_AF-A0A8B9L138-F1
#
_entry.id   AF-A0A8B9L138-F1
#
_cell.length_a   1.000
_cell.length_b   1.000
_cell.length_c   1.000
_cell.angle_alpha   90.00
_cell.angle_beta   90.00
_cell.angle_gamma   90.00
#
_symmetry.space_group_name_H-M   'P 1'
#
loop_
_entity.id
_entity.type
_entity.pdbx_description
1 polymer ?
#
loop_
_entity_poly.entity_id
_entity_poly.type
_entity_poly.pdbx_seq_one_letter_code
_entity_poly.pdbx_strand_id
1 'polypeptide(L)'
;GGEFRCFKVEEGIGVLPTGLGSVGCLVLLSGCEPFSYKFSLFLAMQEVTATSRHYVDRLFDPDPQKVLQGVIDMKNAVIGNNKQKANLIVLGAVPRLLYLLQQSSSSAELRTECAVVLGSLAMGTENNIKSLVDCHIIPALLQGLVCPDLVFIEACLRCLRTVFISPVTPVQLLYTDPTVIPHLMSLLSRSQRTQEYITQIFSHCCKTPEHQTILFNHGAIQNIAPLLISPSFKVRMQALKCFSVLAYENTQVSMTLVNVLVDGELLSQVFVRMMQRDNPIEMQLTAAKCLTYMCRAGAIRTDDNCIVLKTLPCLVRMCSKDRLLEERVEGAETLAFLMEPDVELQRIASVTDHLVAMLADYFKYPSSVNAITDIKRLDHDLKHAHELRQAAFKLYASLGSNDEDIRKKVRLRPDFINSFFLTQLKVK
;
A
#
# COMPACT_ATOMS: atom_id res chain seq x y z
N GLY A 1 -22.48 52.72 29.99
CA GLY A 1 -21.70 53.09 28.79
C GLY A 1 -21.59 51.87 27.90
N GLY A 2 -21.94 52.02 26.62
CA GLY A 2 -21.89 50.94 25.63
C GLY A 2 -23.05 51.06 24.64
N GLU A 3 -22.85 51.89 23.61
CA GLU A 3 -23.78 52.20 22.53
C GLU A 3 -24.16 50.98 21.69
N PHE A 4 -25.45 50.88 21.35
CA PHE A 4 -25.93 50.18 20.16
C PHE A 4 -25.53 50.98 18.92
N ARG A 5 -24.86 50.34 17.95
CA ARG A 5 -24.80 50.84 16.56
C ARG A 5 -25.18 49.75 15.58
N CYS A 6 -26.28 50.02 14.90
CA CYS A 6 -26.76 49.36 13.70
C CYS A 6 -25.77 49.67 12.55
N PHE A 7 -25.32 48.66 11.80
CA PHE A 7 -24.72 48.86 10.49
C PHE A 7 -25.51 48.09 9.43
N LYS A 8 -26.00 48.89 8.50
CA LYS A 8 -26.78 48.62 7.30
C LYS A 8 -26.00 47.65 6.38
N VAL A 9 -26.65 46.59 5.92
CA VAL A 9 -26.16 45.79 4.79
C VAL A 9 -26.66 46.49 3.52
N GLU A 10 -25.74 47.09 2.76
CA GLU A 10 -26.02 47.55 1.39
C GLU A 10 -25.71 46.42 0.41
N GLU A 11 -26.74 46.01 -0.34
CA GLU A 11 -26.65 45.07 -1.44
C GLU A 11 -25.85 45.68 -2.60
N GLY A 12 -24.66 45.14 -2.85
CA GLY A 12 -23.94 45.33 -4.10
C GLY A 12 -24.31 44.25 -5.10
N ILE A 13 -25.32 44.50 -5.94
CA ILE A 13 -25.64 43.67 -7.11
C ILE A 13 -24.51 43.88 -8.14
N GLY A 14 -23.56 42.95 -8.18
CA GLY A 14 -22.61 42.79 -9.28
C GLY A 14 -23.15 41.77 -10.27
N VAL A 15 -23.52 42.22 -11.47
CA VAL A 15 -24.06 41.41 -12.57
C VAL A 15 -23.01 40.36 -13.00
N LEU A 16 -23.33 39.08 -12.82
CA LEU A 16 -22.61 37.93 -13.39
C LEU A 16 -22.84 37.87 -14.91
N PRO A 17 -21.83 37.50 -15.74
CA PRO A 17 -22.08 37.12 -17.12
C PRO A 17 -22.85 35.80 -17.11
N THR A 18 -24.08 35.83 -17.62
CA THR A 18 -24.91 34.66 -17.88
C THR A 18 -24.26 33.79 -18.94
N GLY A 19 -23.84 32.58 -18.57
CA GLY A 19 -23.42 31.58 -19.54
C GLY A 19 -22.46 30.53 -19.01
N LEU A 20 -22.82 29.79 -17.95
CA LEU A 20 -22.19 28.52 -17.61
C LEU A 20 -23.26 27.63 -16.98
N GLY A 21 -23.70 26.64 -17.75
CA GLY A 21 -24.55 25.57 -17.26
C GLY A 21 -23.83 24.78 -16.17
N SER A 22 -24.38 24.87 -14.96
CA SER A 22 -24.46 23.81 -13.95
C SER A 22 -23.52 22.61 -14.09
N VAL A 23 -22.40 22.63 -13.34
CA VAL A 23 -21.90 21.45 -12.59
C VAL A 23 -21.28 21.95 -11.28
N GLY A 24 -21.73 21.38 -10.17
CA GLY A 24 -21.49 21.86 -8.81
C GLY A 24 -20.02 21.92 -8.39
N CYS A 25 -19.58 23.11 -8.00
CA CYS A 25 -18.36 23.30 -7.21
C CYS A 25 -18.50 24.55 -6.33
N LEU A 26 -19.57 24.58 -5.52
CA LEU A 26 -19.81 25.69 -4.59
C LEU A 26 -20.36 25.16 -3.26
N VAL A 27 -19.59 24.27 -2.63
CA VAL A 27 -19.72 24.00 -1.20
C VAL A 27 -18.30 23.91 -0.64
N LEU A 28 -18.10 24.57 0.52
CA LEU A 28 -16.85 24.79 1.27
C LEU A 28 -16.07 26.01 0.72
N LEU A 29 -15.98 27.14 1.43
CA LEU A 29 -15.24 27.27 2.69
C LEU A 29 -15.62 28.61 3.39
N SER A 30 -16.31 28.52 4.52
CA SER A 30 -16.37 29.58 5.52
C SER A 30 -15.08 29.59 6.35
N GLY A 31 -14.21 30.58 6.14
CA GLY A 31 -12.98 30.72 6.93
C GLY A 31 -12.11 31.89 6.46
N CYS A 32 -11.84 32.81 7.40
CA CYS A 32 -11.08 34.04 7.26
C CYS A 32 -9.68 33.84 6.63
N GLU A 33 -9.54 34.16 5.35
CA GLU A 33 -8.25 34.51 4.72
C GLU A 33 -8.49 35.62 3.69
N PRO A 34 -7.50 36.49 3.41
CA PRO A 34 -7.72 37.70 2.61
C PRO A 34 -8.15 37.35 1.17
N PHE A 35 -9.26 37.97 0.75
CA PHE A 35 -9.94 37.79 -0.54
C PHE A 35 -9.01 37.91 -1.76
N SER A 36 -7.95 38.74 -1.65
CA SER A 36 -6.96 38.97 -2.72
C SER A 36 -6.13 37.73 -3.06
N TYR A 37 -5.65 36.97 -2.06
CA TYR A 37 -4.86 35.75 -2.30
C TYR A 37 -5.73 34.63 -2.88
N LYS A 38 -6.98 34.50 -2.43
CA LYS A 38 -7.95 33.54 -2.98
C LYS A 38 -8.33 33.86 -4.43
N PHE A 39 -8.48 35.13 -4.76
CA PHE A 39 -8.79 35.59 -6.12
C PHE A 39 -7.61 35.38 -7.08
N SER A 40 -6.38 35.71 -6.65
CA SER A 40 -5.17 35.43 -7.43
C SER A 40 -4.90 33.93 -7.62
N LEU A 41 -5.17 33.10 -6.60
CA LEU A 41 -5.05 31.64 -6.71
C LEU A 41 -6.13 31.06 -7.64
N PHE A 42 -7.36 31.56 -7.57
CA PHE A 42 -8.46 31.18 -8.46
C PHE A 42 -8.16 31.56 -9.92
N LEU A 43 -7.67 32.77 -10.17
CA LEU A 43 -7.24 33.22 -11.50
C LEU A 43 -6.06 32.41 -12.03
N ALA A 44 -5.05 32.13 -11.19
CA ALA A 44 -3.91 31.28 -11.58
C ALA A 44 -4.34 29.83 -11.87
N MET A 45 -5.33 29.29 -11.14
CA MET A 45 -5.93 27.98 -11.45
C MET A 45 -6.73 28.01 -12.75
N GLN A 46 -7.44 29.09 -13.06
CA GLN A 46 -8.13 29.29 -14.35
C GLN A 46 -7.16 29.37 -15.53
N GLU A 47 -6.05 30.11 -15.38
CA GLU A 47 -5.05 30.30 -16.44
C GLU A 47 -4.28 29.00 -16.72
N VAL A 48 -3.95 28.24 -15.67
CA VAL A 48 -3.28 26.94 -15.78
C VAL A 48 -4.20 25.86 -16.37
N THR A 49 -5.50 25.87 -16.07
CA THR A 49 -6.47 24.91 -16.64
C THR A 49 -6.83 25.23 -18.10
N ALA A 50 -6.71 26.49 -18.55
CA ALA A 50 -6.97 26.89 -19.93
C ALA A 50 -6.03 26.17 -20.93
N THR A 51 -4.74 26.04 -20.59
CA THR A 51 -3.76 25.39 -21.47
C THR A 51 -3.96 23.88 -21.61
N SER A 52 -4.56 23.23 -20.61
CA SER A 52 -4.85 21.79 -20.63
C SER A 52 -6.22 21.43 -21.25
N ARG A 53 -7.11 22.42 -21.48
CA ARG A 53 -8.49 22.20 -21.94
C ARG A 53 -8.58 21.50 -23.30
N HIS A 54 -7.68 21.83 -24.22
CA HIS A 54 -7.65 21.24 -25.56
C HIS A 54 -7.53 19.70 -25.57
N TYR A 55 -6.91 19.09 -24.54
CA TYR A 55 -6.86 17.64 -24.41
C TYR A 55 -8.24 17.04 -24.13
N VAL A 56 -9.05 17.72 -23.33
CA VAL A 56 -10.40 17.26 -22.98
C VAL A 56 -11.35 17.48 -24.15
N ASP A 57 -11.27 18.62 -24.84
CA ASP A 57 -12.12 18.94 -25.99
C ASP A 57 -12.01 17.87 -27.10
N ARG A 58 -10.79 17.37 -27.35
CA ARG A 58 -10.54 16.31 -28.34
C ARG A 58 -11.21 14.97 -28.00
N LEU A 59 -11.59 14.72 -26.74
CA LEU A 59 -12.34 13.52 -26.37
C LEU A 59 -13.81 13.55 -26.84
N PHE A 60 -14.28 14.71 -27.30
CA PHE A 60 -15.64 14.93 -27.78
C PHE A 60 -15.71 15.11 -29.31
N ASP A 61 -14.60 14.88 -30.03
CA ASP A 61 -14.60 14.92 -31.49
C ASP A 61 -15.57 13.85 -32.05
N PRO A 62 -16.36 14.16 -33.09
CA PRO A 62 -17.26 13.18 -33.72
C PRO A 62 -16.51 12.03 -34.41
N ASP A 63 -15.25 12.21 -34.80
CA ASP A 63 -14.42 11.19 -35.44
C ASP A 63 -13.72 10.30 -34.38
N PRO A 64 -14.06 8.99 -34.29
CA PRO A 64 -13.45 8.08 -33.32
C PRO A 64 -11.92 7.99 -33.43
N GLN A 65 -11.34 8.20 -34.62
CA GLN A 65 -9.88 8.18 -34.80
C GLN A 65 -9.22 9.41 -34.17
N LYS A 66 -9.86 10.58 -34.27
CA LYS A 66 -9.38 11.80 -33.60
C LYS A 66 -9.54 11.71 -32.09
N VAL A 67 -10.61 11.07 -31.61
CA VAL A 67 -10.79 10.77 -30.18
C VAL A 67 -9.68 9.85 -29.69
N LEU A 68 -9.39 8.76 -30.40
CA LEU A 68 -8.27 7.86 -30.06
C LEU A 68 -6.94 8.61 -30.00
N GLN A 69 -6.61 9.38 -31.03
CA GLN A 69 -5.40 10.20 -31.02
C GLN A 69 -5.40 11.21 -29.86
N GLY A 70 -6.56 11.80 -29.53
CA GLY A 70 -6.72 12.68 -28.38
C GLY A 70 -6.43 12.00 -27.04
N VAL A 71 -6.87 10.75 -26.85
CA VAL A 71 -6.56 9.94 -25.67
C VAL A 71 -5.07 9.60 -25.60
N ILE A 72 -4.45 9.24 -26.73
CA ILE A 72 -3.00 8.96 -26.81
C ILE A 72 -2.17 10.20 -26.46
N ASP A 73 -2.56 11.37 -26.98
CA ASP A 73 -1.86 12.62 -26.69
C ASP A 73 -2.05 13.01 -25.22
N MET A 74 -3.25 12.79 -24.66
CA MET A 74 -3.51 12.97 -23.23
C MET A 74 -2.64 12.05 -22.38
N LYS A 75 -2.51 10.76 -22.75
CA LYS A 75 -1.61 9.80 -22.09
C LYS A 75 -0.19 10.36 -22.02
N ASN A 76 0.34 10.80 -23.15
CA ASN A 76 1.71 11.31 -23.23
C ASN A 76 1.90 12.58 -22.38
N ALA A 77 0.90 13.45 -22.33
CA ALA A 77 0.93 14.69 -21.54
C ALA A 77 0.96 14.46 -20.02
N VAL A 78 0.38 13.36 -19.52
CA VAL A 78 0.28 13.09 -18.07
C VAL A 78 1.46 12.29 -17.51
N ILE A 79 2.28 11.67 -18.35
CA ILE A 79 3.43 10.87 -17.90
C ILE A 79 4.41 11.79 -17.15
N GLY A 80 4.70 11.44 -15.90
CA GLY A 80 5.62 12.19 -15.04
C GLY A 80 5.14 13.58 -14.58
N ASN A 81 3.94 14.03 -14.96
CA ASN A 81 3.47 15.39 -14.69
C ASN A 81 2.23 15.44 -13.77
N ASN A 82 2.46 15.54 -12.46
CA ASN A 82 1.38 15.56 -11.46
C ASN A 82 0.46 16.79 -11.58
N LYS A 83 0.99 17.94 -12.02
CA LYS A 83 0.19 19.16 -12.24
C LYS A 83 -0.79 18.94 -13.39
N GLN A 84 -0.33 18.39 -14.51
CA GLN A 84 -1.19 18.09 -15.65
C GLN A 84 -2.25 17.04 -15.31
N LYS A 85 -1.90 15.99 -14.55
CA LYS A 85 -2.88 15.00 -14.05
C LYS A 85 -4.00 15.67 -13.26
N ALA A 86 -3.66 16.54 -12.30
CA ALA A 86 -4.64 17.26 -11.50
C ALA A 86 -5.52 18.17 -12.36
N ASN A 87 -4.94 18.93 -13.29
CA ASN A 87 -5.68 19.81 -14.19
C ASN A 87 -6.72 19.05 -15.03
N LEU A 88 -6.33 17.92 -15.63
CA LEU A 88 -7.23 17.15 -16.49
C LEU A 88 -8.39 16.52 -15.71
N ILE A 89 -8.16 16.12 -14.46
CA ILE A 89 -9.24 15.65 -13.58
C ILE A 89 -10.23 16.79 -13.31
N VAL A 90 -9.74 17.98 -12.92
CA VAL A 90 -10.59 19.16 -12.67
C VAL A 90 -11.36 19.60 -13.91
N LEU A 91 -10.77 19.45 -15.10
CA LEU A 91 -11.40 19.75 -16.38
C LEU A 91 -12.45 18.72 -16.83
N GLY A 92 -12.70 17.66 -16.07
CA GLY A 92 -13.71 16.66 -16.39
C GLY A 92 -13.28 15.61 -17.42
N ALA A 93 -11.97 15.32 -17.53
CA ALA A 93 -11.50 14.23 -18.39
C ALA A 93 -12.04 12.85 -17.93
N VAL A 94 -12.14 12.63 -16.61
CA VAL A 94 -12.44 11.31 -16.02
C VAL A 94 -13.82 10.79 -16.44
N PRO A 95 -14.94 11.53 -16.30
CA PRO A 95 -16.26 11.04 -16.73
C PRO A 95 -16.31 10.68 -18.21
N ARG A 96 -15.63 11.45 -19.08
CA ARG A 96 -15.60 11.17 -20.52
C ARG A 96 -14.78 9.93 -20.85
N LEU A 97 -13.62 9.74 -20.21
CA LEU A 97 -12.81 8.53 -20.37
C LEU A 97 -13.58 7.28 -19.91
N LEU A 98 -14.32 7.37 -18.81
CA LEU A 98 -15.18 6.29 -18.31
C LEU A 98 -16.29 5.95 -19.30
N TYR A 99 -16.97 6.97 -19.84
CA TYR A 99 -17.98 6.78 -20.87
C TYR A 99 -17.41 6.01 -22.06
N LEU A 100 -16.28 6.47 -22.63
CA LEU A 100 -15.64 5.84 -23.79
C LEU A 100 -15.18 4.40 -23.50
N LEU A 101 -14.68 4.13 -22.29
CA LEU A 101 -14.26 2.80 -21.85
C LEU A 101 -15.42 1.79 -21.80
N GLN A 102 -16.62 2.26 -21.47
CA GLN A 102 -17.81 1.41 -21.30
C GLN A 102 -18.64 1.23 -22.57
N GLN A 103 -18.49 2.10 -23.58
CA GLN A 103 -19.27 1.98 -24.81
C GLN A 103 -18.86 0.75 -25.64
N SER A 104 -19.85 -0.03 -26.07
CA SER A 104 -19.66 -1.14 -27.00
C SER A 104 -19.26 -0.67 -28.41
N SER A 105 -19.60 0.57 -28.77
CA SER A 105 -19.22 1.19 -30.04
C SER A 105 -17.76 1.67 -30.08
N SER A 106 -17.08 1.77 -28.93
CA SER A 106 -15.67 2.13 -28.88
C SER A 106 -14.80 0.96 -29.31
N SER A 107 -13.75 1.23 -30.09
CA SER A 107 -12.76 0.21 -30.46
C SER A 107 -12.05 -0.34 -29.21
N ALA A 108 -11.57 -1.59 -29.28
CA ALA A 108 -10.80 -2.19 -28.19
C ALA A 108 -9.54 -1.37 -27.85
N GLU A 109 -8.89 -0.80 -28.87
CA GLU A 109 -7.75 0.10 -28.72
C GLU A 109 -8.12 1.37 -27.94
N LEU A 110 -9.22 2.04 -28.31
CA LEU A 110 -9.68 3.24 -27.60
C LEU A 110 -9.99 2.94 -26.13
N ARG A 111 -10.71 1.83 -25.86
CA ARG A 111 -11.04 1.41 -24.49
C ARG A 111 -9.77 1.14 -23.68
N THR A 112 -8.79 0.47 -24.29
CA THR A 112 -7.46 0.21 -23.71
C THR A 112 -6.73 1.49 -23.37
N GLU A 113 -6.64 2.43 -24.31
CA GLU A 113 -5.98 3.72 -24.09
C GLU A 113 -6.70 4.55 -23.01
N CYS A 114 -8.04 4.51 -22.94
CA CYS A 114 -8.78 5.12 -21.83
C CYS A 114 -8.40 4.51 -20.47
N ALA A 115 -8.36 3.19 -20.36
CA ALA A 115 -7.92 2.51 -19.12
C ALA A 115 -6.45 2.86 -18.77
N VAL A 116 -5.60 3.01 -19.79
CA VAL A 116 -4.19 3.42 -19.60
C VAL A 116 -4.09 4.83 -19.05
N VAL A 117 -4.83 5.80 -19.60
CA VAL A 117 -4.87 7.18 -19.12
C VAL A 117 -5.39 7.25 -17.68
N LEU A 118 -6.49 6.56 -17.37
CA LEU A 118 -7.03 6.47 -16.00
C LEU A 118 -5.97 5.92 -15.01
N GLY A 119 -5.24 4.88 -15.41
CA GLY A 119 -4.11 4.36 -14.64
C GLY A 119 -2.99 5.39 -14.43
N SER A 120 -2.66 6.18 -15.45
CA SER A 120 -1.64 7.24 -15.36
C SER A 120 -2.06 8.40 -14.45
N LEU A 121 -3.35 8.77 -14.49
CA LEU A 121 -3.94 9.75 -13.57
C LEU A 121 -3.90 9.25 -12.12
N ALA A 122 -4.13 7.95 -11.89
CA ALA A 122 -4.05 7.33 -10.56
C ALA A 122 -2.61 7.30 -10.00
N MET A 123 -1.57 7.28 -10.84
CA MET A 123 -0.17 7.40 -10.42
C MET A 123 0.25 8.84 -10.07
N GLY A 124 -0.71 9.70 -9.70
CA GLY A 124 -0.49 11.09 -9.29
C GLY A 124 -0.32 11.21 -7.77
N THR A 125 -1.05 12.15 -7.19
CA THR A 125 -1.18 12.34 -5.75
C THR A 125 -2.35 11.54 -5.19
N GLU A 126 -2.41 11.38 -3.86
CA GLU A 126 -3.59 10.81 -3.19
C GLU A 126 -4.88 11.54 -3.51
N ASN A 127 -4.83 12.87 -3.72
CA ASN A 127 -5.99 13.66 -4.15
C ASN A 127 -6.49 13.26 -5.54
N ASN A 128 -5.58 12.86 -6.44
CA ASN A 128 -5.99 12.34 -7.75
C ASN A 128 -6.74 11.02 -7.59
N ILE A 129 -6.25 10.12 -6.73
CA ILE A 129 -6.91 8.84 -6.46
C ILE A 129 -8.29 9.05 -5.84
N LYS A 130 -8.42 9.92 -4.83
CA LYS A 130 -9.72 10.30 -4.25
C LYS A 130 -10.69 10.78 -5.32
N SER A 131 -10.27 11.74 -6.13
CA SER A 131 -11.11 12.29 -7.22
C SER A 131 -11.54 11.23 -8.24
N LEU A 132 -10.67 10.26 -8.54
CA LEU A 132 -10.99 9.14 -9.41
C LEU A 132 -12.00 8.19 -8.77
N VAL A 133 -11.82 7.84 -7.48
CA VAL A 133 -12.75 6.99 -6.74
C VAL A 133 -14.14 7.66 -6.64
N ASP A 134 -14.20 8.97 -6.41
CA ASP A 134 -15.43 9.77 -6.41
C ASP A 134 -16.14 9.76 -7.77
N CYS A 135 -15.39 9.58 -8.87
CA CYS A 135 -15.95 9.39 -10.21
C CYS A 135 -16.37 7.94 -10.51
N HIS A 136 -16.38 7.04 -9.52
CA HIS A 136 -16.75 5.63 -9.66
C HIS A 136 -15.91 4.84 -10.67
N ILE A 137 -14.60 5.08 -10.73
CA ILE A 137 -13.72 4.35 -11.67
C ILE A 137 -13.64 2.84 -11.36
N ILE A 138 -13.75 2.43 -10.09
CA ILE A 138 -13.56 1.04 -9.67
C ILE A 138 -14.64 0.13 -10.29
N PRO A 139 -15.96 0.39 -10.14
CA PRO A 139 -16.98 -0.39 -10.82
C PRO A 139 -16.81 -0.47 -12.34
N ALA A 140 -16.45 0.65 -12.99
CA ALA A 140 -16.26 0.70 -14.44
C ALA A 140 -15.09 -0.19 -14.90
N LEU A 141 -13.98 -0.18 -14.17
CA LEU A 141 -12.82 -1.01 -14.47
C LEU A 141 -13.08 -2.49 -14.17
N LEU A 142 -13.79 -2.82 -13.09
CA LEU A 142 -14.22 -4.19 -12.77
C LEU A 142 -15.13 -4.74 -13.87
N GLN A 143 -16.09 -3.96 -14.35
CA GLN A 143 -16.92 -4.33 -15.50
C GLN A 143 -16.08 -4.54 -16.77
N GLY A 144 -15.02 -3.75 -16.96
CA GLY A 144 -14.07 -3.91 -18.06
C GLY A 144 -13.39 -5.28 -18.09
N LEU A 145 -13.22 -5.93 -16.94
CA LEU A 145 -12.59 -7.25 -16.82
C LEU A 145 -13.42 -8.39 -17.43
N VAL A 146 -14.69 -8.16 -17.78
CA VAL A 146 -15.56 -9.16 -18.45
C VAL A 146 -15.25 -9.25 -19.96
N CYS A 147 -14.53 -8.27 -20.51
CA CYS A 147 -14.11 -8.27 -21.91
C CYS A 147 -13.14 -9.43 -22.21
N PRO A 148 -13.18 -10.07 -23.40
CA PRO A 148 -12.23 -11.12 -23.76
C PRO A 148 -10.83 -10.61 -24.13
N ASP A 149 -10.67 -9.30 -24.40
CA ASP A 149 -9.38 -8.74 -24.84
C ASP A 149 -8.39 -8.64 -23.67
N LEU A 150 -7.34 -9.45 -23.72
CA LEU A 150 -6.33 -9.53 -22.67
C LEU A 150 -5.58 -8.21 -22.46
N VAL A 151 -5.32 -7.45 -23.52
CA VAL A 151 -4.59 -6.18 -23.41
C VAL A 151 -5.42 -5.16 -22.64
N PHE A 152 -6.71 -5.09 -22.93
CA PHE A 152 -7.66 -4.28 -22.17
C PHE A 152 -7.79 -4.75 -20.71
N ILE A 153 -7.95 -6.05 -20.46
CA ILE A 153 -8.00 -6.63 -19.10
C ILE A 153 -6.76 -6.20 -18.30
N GLU A 154 -5.57 -6.35 -18.86
CA GLU A 154 -4.33 -5.98 -18.19
C GLU A 154 -4.22 -4.47 -17.93
N ALA A 155 -4.74 -3.62 -18.83
CA ALA A 155 -4.83 -2.18 -18.61
C ALA A 155 -5.77 -1.85 -17.44
N CYS A 156 -6.94 -2.48 -17.37
CA CYS A 156 -7.89 -2.34 -16.27
C CYS A 156 -7.30 -2.82 -14.94
N LEU A 157 -6.72 -4.02 -14.90
CA LEU A 157 -6.07 -4.58 -13.71
C LEU A 157 -4.91 -3.70 -13.23
N ARG A 158 -4.10 -3.17 -14.15
CA ARG A 158 -3.00 -2.26 -13.81
C ARG A 158 -3.51 -0.99 -13.13
N CYS A 159 -4.62 -0.43 -13.62
CA CYS A 159 -5.27 0.73 -13.03
C CYS A 159 -5.87 0.38 -11.65
N LEU A 160 -6.69 -0.66 -11.56
CA LEU A 160 -7.28 -1.15 -10.30
C LEU A 160 -6.22 -1.39 -9.24
N ARG A 161 -5.13 -2.05 -9.60
CA ARG A 161 -4.00 -2.28 -8.70
C ARG A 161 -3.40 -0.97 -8.19
N THR A 162 -3.16 0.02 -9.05
CA THR A 162 -2.66 1.34 -8.60
C THR A 162 -3.62 2.00 -7.61
N VAL A 163 -4.92 1.94 -7.88
CA VAL A 163 -5.97 2.54 -7.05
C VAL A 163 -6.06 1.84 -5.68
N PHE A 164 -6.10 0.51 -5.66
CA PHE A 164 -6.25 -0.27 -4.43
C PHE A 164 -5.00 -0.32 -3.54
N ILE A 165 -3.80 -0.11 -4.09
CA ILE A 165 -2.58 0.02 -3.28
C ILE A 165 -2.61 1.30 -2.43
N SER A 166 -3.30 2.34 -2.88
CA SER A 166 -3.33 3.61 -2.17
C SER A 166 -4.09 3.51 -0.84
N PRO A 167 -3.56 4.08 0.26
CA PRO A 167 -4.20 4.03 1.57
C PRO A 167 -5.53 4.80 1.63
N VAL A 168 -5.80 5.68 0.65
CA VAL A 168 -7.04 6.48 0.61
C VAL A 168 -8.20 5.74 -0.05
N THR A 169 -7.95 4.59 -0.68
CA THR A 169 -8.99 3.77 -1.31
C THR A 169 -9.56 2.79 -0.28
N PRO A 170 -10.88 2.81 -0.01
CA PRO A 170 -11.49 1.83 0.88
C PRO A 170 -11.40 0.41 0.30
N VAL A 171 -10.71 -0.49 1.01
CA VAL A 171 -10.50 -1.88 0.54
C VAL A 171 -11.81 -2.67 0.44
N GLN A 172 -12.85 -2.27 1.17
CA GLN A 172 -14.19 -2.88 1.17
C GLN A 172 -14.85 -2.83 -0.21
N LEU A 173 -14.46 -1.88 -1.06
CA LEU A 173 -14.98 -1.77 -2.43
C LEU A 173 -14.64 -2.99 -3.28
N LEU A 174 -13.56 -3.72 -2.98
CA LEU A 174 -13.21 -4.97 -3.66
C LEU A 174 -14.20 -6.11 -3.32
N TYR A 175 -14.76 -6.08 -2.12
CA TYR A 175 -15.59 -7.16 -1.55
C TYR A 175 -17.09 -6.85 -1.56
N THR A 176 -17.50 -5.74 -2.18
CA THR A 176 -18.91 -5.31 -2.23
C THR A 176 -19.75 -6.22 -3.12
N ASP A 177 -19.22 -6.61 -4.28
CA ASP A 177 -19.85 -7.56 -5.19
C ASP A 177 -19.21 -8.95 -5.03
N PRO A 178 -19.97 -9.98 -4.61
CA PRO A 178 -19.44 -11.32 -4.37
C PRO A 178 -18.90 -12.01 -5.63
N THR A 179 -19.23 -11.53 -6.83
CA THR A 179 -18.74 -12.09 -8.11
C THR A 179 -17.31 -11.66 -8.45
N VAL A 180 -16.83 -10.55 -7.86
CA VAL A 180 -15.54 -9.94 -8.21
C VAL A 180 -14.36 -10.85 -7.86
N ILE A 181 -14.32 -11.41 -6.65
CA ILE A 181 -13.24 -12.30 -6.21
C ILE A 181 -13.14 -13.56 -7.09
N PRO A 182 -14.22 -14.35 -7.30
CA PRO A 182 -14.18 -15.48 -8.24
C PRO A 182 -13.73 -15.07 -9.65
N HIS A 183 -14.20 -13.92 -10.16
CA HIS A 183 -13.81 -13.43 -11.47
C HIS A 183 -12.31 -13.12 -11.54
N LEU A 184 -11.76 -12.42 -10.56
CA LEU A 184 -10.33 -12.16 -10.45
C LEU A 184 -9.51 -13.46 -10.36
N MET A 185 -9.97 -14.46 -9.60
CA MET A 185 -9.31 -15.77 -9.55
C MET A 185 -9.26 -16.44 -10.93
N SER A 186 -10.33 -16.35 -11.72
CA SER A 186 -10.37 -16.91 -13.08
C SER A 186 -9.39 -16.23 -14.05
N LEU A 187 -9.06 -14.95 -13.81
CA LEU A 187 -8.15 -14.17 -14.64
C LEU A 187 -6.67 -14.39 -14.29
N LEU A 188 -6.39 -15.00 -13.13
CA LEU A 188 -5.03 -15.18 -12.61
C LEU A 188 -4.16 -16.04 -13.54
N SER A 189 -4.73 -17.02 -14.25
CA SER A 189 -3.98 -17.88 -15.18
C SER A 189 -3.78 -17.27 -16.59
N ARG A 190 -4.31 -16.08 -16.86
CA ARG A 190 -4.32 -15.49 -18.22
C ARG A 190 -2.98 -14.98 -18.72
N SER A 191 -2.17 -14.37 -17.85
CA SER A 191 -0.81 -13.91 -18.21
C SER A 191 0.03 -13.64 -16.95
N GLN A 192 1.34 -13.47 -17.13
CA GLN A 192 2.22 -13.05 -16.02
C GLN A 192 1.79 -11.69 -15.41
N ARG A 193 1.24 -10.78 -16.23
CA ARG A 193 0.77 -9.47 -15.75
C ARG A 193 -0.50 -9.60 -14.92
N THR A 194 -1.43 -10.47 -15.33
CA THR A 194 -2.64 -10.72 -14.53
C THR A 194 -2.28 -11.35 -13.18
N GLN A 195 -1.36 -12.33 -13.18
CA GLN A 195 -0.79 -12.91 -11.95
C GLN A 195 -0.23 -11.83 -11.02
N GLU A 196 0.63 -10.96 -11.52
CA GLU A 196 1.26 -9.88 -10.74
C GLU A 196 0.20 -8.93 -10.16
N TYR A 197 -0.69 -8.39 -11.01
CA TYR A 197 -1.62 -7.33 -10.60
C TYR A 197 -2.70 -7.84 -9.65
N ILE A 198 -3.29 -9.00 -9.93
CA ILE A 198 -4.37 -9.58 -9.12
C ILE A 198 -3.84 -9.95 -7.74
N THR A 199 -2.69 -10.63 -7.69
CA THR A 199 -2.09 -11.03 -6.42
C THR A 199 -1.65 -9.82 -5.59
N GLN A 200 -1.20 -8.74 -6.23
CA GLN A 200 -0.89 -7.49 -5.55
C GLN A 200 -2.14 -6.78 -5.02
N ILE A 201 -3.27 -6.81 -5.76
CA ILE A 201 -4.56 -6.32 -5.27
C ILE A 201 -4.97 -7.11 -4.02
N PHE A 202 -4.94 -8.44 -4.07
CA PHE A 202 -5.29 -9.27 -2.91
C PHE A 202 -4.38 -9.02 -1.70
N SER A 203 -3.07 -8.91 -1.89
CA SER A 203 -2.15 -8.65 -0.78
C SER A 203 -2.38 -7.29 -0.10
N HIS A 204 -2.86 -6.28 -0.84
CA HIS A 204 -3.18 -4.97 -0.27
C HIS A 204 -4.57 -4.92 0.33
N CYS A 205 -5.58 -5.51 -0.32
CA CYS A 205 -6.97 -5.44 0.10
C CYS A 205 -7.34 -6.46 1.19
N CYS A 206 -6.55 -7.51 1.40
CA CYS A 206 -6.79 -8.48 2.48
C CYS A 206 -6.29 -7.92 3.82
N LYS A 207 -7.20 -7.28 4.56
CA LYS A 207 -6.89 -6.61 5.83
C LYS A 207 -7.55 -7.21 7.08
N THR A 208 -8.54 -8.08 6.92
CA THR A 208 -9.34 -8.60 8.04
C THR A 208 -9.58 -10.10 7.89
N PRO A 209 -9.97 -10.80 8.98
CA PRO A 209 -10.32 -12.22 8.93
C PRO A 209 -11.43 -12.54 7.91
N GLU A 210 -12.39 -11.65 7.73
CA GLU A 210 -13.46 -11.81 6.73
C GLU A 210 -12.89 -11.79 5.31
N HIS A 211 -11.99 -10.85 5.01
CA HIS A 211 -11.32 -10.81 3.70
C HIS A 211 -10.51 -12.08 3.44
N GLN A 212 -9.76 -12.57 4.45
CA GLN A 212 -9.02 -13.83 4.35
C GLN A 212 -9.95 -15.00 4.05
N THR A 213 -11.09 -15.07 4.75
CA THR A 213 -12.10 -16.13 4.59
C THR A 213 -12.71 -16.10 3.19
N ILE A 214 -13.04 -14.91 2.66
CA ILE A 214 -13.57 -14.77 1.30
C ILE A 214 -12.55 -15.26 0.28
N LEU A 215 -11.28 -14.84 0.37
CA LEU A 215 -10.23 -15.30 -0.55
C LEU A 215 -10.00 -16.81 -0.44
N PHE A 216 -9.96 -17.34 0.78
CA PHE A 216 -9.80 -18.76 1.05
C PHE A 216 -10.92 -19.59 0.41
N ASN A 217 -12.19 -19.20 0.62
CA ASN A 217 -13.35 -19.91 0.09
C ASN A 217 -13.40 -19.92 -1.46
N HIS A 218 -12.79 -18.93 -2.10
CA HIS A 218 -12.69 -18.86 -3.57
C HIS A 218 -11.38 -19.46 -4.12
N GLY A 219 -10.69 -20.27 -3.32
CA GLY A 219 -9.55 -21.06 -3.77
C GLY A 219 -8.25 -20.28 -3.93
N ALA A 220 -8.05 -19.19 -3.16
CA ALA A 220 -6.82 -18.40 -3.24
C ALA A 220 -5.56 -19.24 -3.05
N ILE A 221 -5.56 -20.19 -2.12
CA ILE A 221 -4.41 -21.06 -1.84
C ILE A 221 -4.03 -21.86 -3.10
N GLN A 222 -5.01 -22.55 -3.69
CA GLN A 222 -4.77 -23.43 -4.84
C GLN A 222 -4.34 -22.65 -6.09
N ASN A 223 -4.91 -21.47 -6.31
CA ASN A 223 -4.60 -20.64 -7.49
C ASN A 223 -3.27 -19.89 -7.34
N ILE A 224 -2.89 -19.46 -6.13
CA ILE A 224 -1.70 -18.62 -5.90
C ILE A 224 -0.46 -19.46 -5.56
N ALA A 225 -0.58 -20.64 -4.96
CA ALA A 225 0.58 -21.46 -4.59
C ALA A 225 1.52 -21.78 -5.78
N PRO A 226 1.02 -22.13 -6.98
CA PRO A 226 1.89 -22.35 -8.14
C PRO A 226 2.67 -21.09 -8.57
N LEU A 227 2.22 -19.89 -8.20
CA LEU A 227 2.90 -18.64 -8.54
C LEU A 227 4.21 -18.44 -7.78
N LEU A 228 4.42 -19.15 -6.66
CA LEU A 228 5.65 -19.06 -5.86
C LEU A 228 6.89 -19.60 -6.58
N ILE A 229 6.69 -20.42 -7.61
CA ILE A 229 7.77 -20.95 -8.48
C ILE A 229 7.81 -20.28 -9.85
N SER A 230 7.07 -19.17 -10.05
CA SER A 230 7.08 -18.43 -11.31
C SER A 230 8.50 -17.96 -11.67
N PRO A 231 8.90 -17.99 -12.96
CA PRO A 231 10.18 -17.44 -13.39
C PRO A 231 10.27 -15.93 -13.11
N SER A 232 9.13 -15.24 -12.98
CA SER A 232 9.08 -13.83 -12.68
C SER A 232 9.21 -13.55 -11.19
N PHE A 233 10.29 -12.86 -10.80
CA PHE A 233 10.48 -12.37 -9.43
C PHE A 233 9.28 -11.55 -8.95
N LYS A 234 8.71 -10.68 -9.81
CA LYS A 234 7.57 -9.85 -9.44
C LYS A 234 6.36 -10.70 -9.04
N VAL A 235 6.03 -11.73 -9.83
CA VAL A 235 4.94 -12.65 -9.53
C VAL A 235 5.19 -13.40 -8.22
N ARG A 236 6.40 -13.96 -8.05
CA ARG A 236 6.78 -14.67 -6.81
C ARG A 236 6.64 -13.79 -5.57
N MET A 237 7.10 -12.55 -5.66
CA MET A 237 7.05 -11.60 -4.56
C MET A 237 5.61 -11.24 -4.18
N GLN A 238 4.73 -11.02 -5.17
CA GLN A 238 3.33 -10.74 -4.87
C GLN A 238 2.61 -11.96 -4.28
N ALA A 239 2.85 -13.16 -4.82
CA ALA A 239 2.33 -14.41 -4.26
C ALA A 239 2.73 -14.59 -2.80
N LEU A 240 4.01 -14.37 -2.49
CA LEU A 240 4.53 -14.45 -1.13
C LEU A 240 3.88 -13.43 -0.18
N LYS A 241 3.69 -12.18 -0.63
CA LYS A 241 2.94 -11.16 0.13
C LYS A 241 1.48 -11.53 0.33
N CYS A 242 0.85 -12.19 -0.63
CA CYS A 242 -0.53 -12.66 -0.48
C CYS A 242 -0.62 -13.77 0.58
N PHE A 243 0.32 -14.71 0.59
CA PHE A 243 0.36 -15.75 1.63
C PHE A 243 0.61 -15.17 3.04
N SER A 244 1.45 -14.13 3.16
CA SER A 244 1.68 -13.51 4.47
C SER A 244 0.41 -12.88 5.04
N VAL A 245 -0.36 -12.14 4.23
CA VAL A 245 -1.62 -11.55 4.71
C VAL A 245 -2.72 -12.58 4.93
N LEU A 246 -2.73 -13.69 4.19
CA LEU A 246 -3.68 -14.79 4.38
C LEU A 246 -3.40 -15.57 5.68
N ALA A 247 -2.13 -15.77 6.03
CA ALA A 247 -1.71 -16.52 7.20
C ALA A 247 -1.76 -15.70 8.51
N TYR A 248 -1.78 -14.38 8.44
CA TYR A 248 -1.72 -13.52 9.62
C TYR A 248 -2.92 -13.75 10.56
N GLU A 249 -2.65 -14.25 11.76
CA GLU A 249 -3.65 -14.53 12.80
C GLU A 249 -4.84 -15.40 12.34
N ASN A 250 -4.62 -16.29 11.36
CA ASN A 250 -5.69 -17.13 10.81
C ASN A 250 -5.36 -18.63 10.89
N THR A 251 -5.86 -19.28 11.94
CA THR A 251 -5.64 -20.71 12.18
C THR A 251 -6.14 -21.60 11.05
N GLN A 252 -7.33 -21.34 10.50
CA GLN A 252 -7.90 -22.18 9.44
C GLN A 252 -7.01 -22.17 8.18
N VAL A 253 -6.61 -20.98 7.74
CA VAL A 253 -5.74 -20.81 6.59
C VAL A 253 -4.38 -21.46 6.88
N SER A 254 -3.74 -21.15 8.00
CA SER A 254 -2.42 -21.68 8.34
C SER A 254 -2.38 -23.21 8.43
N MET A 255 -3.41 -23.84 9.01
CA MET A 255 -3.55 -25.30 9.06
C MET A 255 -3.74 -25.93 7.68
N THR A 256 -4.28 -25.18 6.72
CA THR A 256 -4.35 -25.62 5.32
C THR A 256 -2.97 -25.48 4.66
N LEU A 257 -2.30 -24.35 4.86
CA LEU A 257 -1.01 -24.02 4.24
C LEU A 257 0.10 -25.05 4.53
N VAL A 258 0.13 -25.65 5.72
CA VAL A 258 1.17 -26.65 6.08
C VAL A 258 1.11 -27.91 5.21
N ASN A 259 -0.06 -28.22 4.63
CA ASN A 259 -0.28 -29.40 3.79
C ASN A 259 -0.23 -29.09 2.28
N VAL A 260 -0.01 -27.83 1.90
CA VAL A 260 0.05 -27.43 0.49
C VAL A 260 1.36 -27.90 -0.13
N LEU A 261 1.26 -28.52 -1.30
CA LEU A 261 2.39 -28.89 -2.13
C LEU A 261 2.52 -27.93 -3.31
N VAL A 262 3.74 -27.47 -3.57
CA VAL A 262 4.12 -26.70 -4.76
C VAL A 262 5.24 -27.47 -5.44
N ASP A 263 4.98 -27.97 -6.65
CA ASP A 263 5.94 -28.79 -7.41
C ASP A 263 6.47 -30.00 -6.61
N GLY A 264 5.57 -30.66 -5.88
CA GLY A 264 5.89 -31.84 -5.05
C GLY A 264 6.55 -31.54 -3.70
N GLU A 265 6.82 -30.27 -3.38
CA GLU A 265 7.46 -29.84 -2.14
C GLU A 265 6.46 -29.14 -1.21
N LEU A 266 6.58 -29.36 0.10
CA LEU A 266 5.77 -28.67 1.11
C LEU A 266 5.99 -27.15 1.05
N LEU A 267 4.91 -26.39 1.15
CA LEU A 267 4.94 -24.92 1.10
C LEU A 267 5.88 -24.30 2.14
N SER A 268 6.01 -24.91 3.32
CA SER A 268 6.97 -24.48 4.34
C SER A 268 8.42 -24.54 3.85
N GLN A 269 8.78 -25.57 3.08
CA GLN A 269 10.12 -25.71 2.50
C GLN A 269 10.36 -24.71 1.35
N VAL A 270 9.32 -24.40 0.57
CA VAL A 270 9.38 -23.32 -0.42
C VAL A 270 9.69 -21.98 0.27
N PHE A 271 9.04 -21.67 1.38
CA PHE A 271 9.35 -20.47 2.17
C PHE A 271 10.77 -20.52 2.75
N VAL A 272 11.25 -21.67 3.22
CA VAL A 272 12.66 -21.83 3.66
C VAL A 272 13.65 -21.54 2.54
N ARG A 273 13.38 -21.98 1.31
CA ARG A 273 14.21 -21.65 0.14
C ARG A 273 14.20 -20.15 -0.16
N MET A 274 13.04 -19.51 -0.10
CA MET A 274 12.90 -18.06 -0.29
C MET A 274 13.63 -17.22 0.78
N MET A 275 13.95 -17.80 1.95
CA MET A 275 14.77 -17.17 2.99
C MET A 275 16.29 -17.32 2.78
N GLN A 276 16.74 -18.04 1.75
CA GLN A 276 18.17 -18.19 1.47
C GLN A 276 18.85 -16.85 1.17
N ARG A 277 20.14 -16.74 1.51
CA ARG A 277 20.88 -15.47 1.55
C ARG A 277 21.09 -14.82 0.18
N ASP A 278 21.00 -15.61 -0.88
CA ASP A 278 21.08 -15.21 -2.29
C ASP A 278 19.81 -14.50 -2.79
N ASN A 279 18.69 -14.65 -2.09
CA ASN A 279 17.44 -13.96 -2.44
C ASN A 279 17.45 -12.49 -1.98
N PRO A 280 16.62 -11.61 -2.57
CA PRO A 280 16.45 -10.25 -2.06
C PRO A 280 15.89 -10.21 -0.63
N ILE A 281 16.28 -9.19 0.15
CA ILE A 281 15.91 -9.08 1.58
C ILE A 281 14.40 -9.04 1.79
N GLU A 282 13.67 -8.35 0.92
CA GLU A 282 12.20 -8.32 0.93
C GLU A 282 11.58 -9.74 0.87
N MET A 283 12.14 -10.62 0.03
CA MET A 283 11.68 -12.00 -0.10
C MET A 283 11.98 -12.80 1.17
N GLN A 284 13.20 -12.64 1.71
CA GLN A 284 13.61 -13.32 2.93
C GLN A 284 12.73 -12.92 4.13
N LEU A 285 12.47 -11.62 4.30
CA LEU A 285 11.60 -11.09 5.34
C LEU A 285 10.16 -11.60 5.19
N THR A 286 9.60 -11.51 3.98
CA THR A 286 8.20 -11.91 3.75
C THR A 286 8.00 -13.42 3.91
N ALA A 287 8.99 -14.24 3.51
CA ALA A 287 8.95 -15.69 3.75
C ALA A 287 9.07 -16.03 5.23
N ALA A 288 9.95 -15.34 5.97
CA ALA A 288 10.06 -15.48 7.42
C ALA A 288 8.74 -15.09 8.12
N LYS A 289 8.05 -14.05 7.64
CA LYS A 289 6.71 -13.67 8.12
C LYS A 289 5.68 -14.76 7.89
N CYS A 290 5.64 -15.39 6.71
CA CYS A 290 4.71 -16.49 6.45
C CYS A 290 4.90 -17.63 7.46
N LEU A 291 6.13 -18.10 7.66
CA LEU A 291 6.44 -19.16 8.63
C LEU A 291 6.15 -18.72 10.06
N THR A 292 6.44 -17.48 10.41
CA THR A 292 6.13 -16.90 11.72
C THR A 292 4.63 -16.93 11.98
N TYR A 293 3.81 -16.50 11.01
CA TYR A 293 2.36 -16.47 11.16
C TYR A 293 1.77 -17.87 11.22
N MET A 294 2.26 -18.81 10.41
CA MET A 294 1.87 -20.22 10.49
C MET A 294 2.23 -20.85 11.85
N CYS A 295 3.40 -20.53 12.39
CA CYS A 295 3.82 -20.96 13.73
C CYS A 295 2.91 -20.38 14.81
N ARG A 296 2.67 -19.06 14.77
CA ARG A 296 1.81 -18.36 15.74
C ARG A 296 0.36 -18.79 15.70
N ALA A 297 -0.12 -19.26 14.56
CA ALA A 297 -1.44 -19.84 14.37
C ALA A 297 -1.54 -21.31 14.82
N GLY A 298 -0.43 -21.93 15.25
CA GLY A 298 -0.36 -23.31 15.73
C GLY A 298 -0.20 -24.37 14.63
N ALA A 299 -0.02 -23.97 13.36
CA ALA A 299 0.13 -24.91 12.25
C ALA A 299 1.53 -25.50 12.12
N ILE A 300 2.55 -24.76 12.56
CA ILE A 300 3.93 -25.23 12.67
C ILE A 300 4.32 -25.16 14.14
N ARG A 301 5.01 -26.19 14.64
CA ARG A 301 5.47 -26.19 16.03
C ARG A 301 6.66 -25.25 16.20
N THR A 302 6.82 -24.67 17.38
CA THR A 302 7.93 -23.76 17.70
C THR A 302 9.29 -24.46 17.70
N ASP A 303 9.32 -25.78 17.95
CA ASP A 303 10.51 -26.64 17.90
C ASP A 303 10.87 -27.14 16.49
N ASP A 304 10.08 -26.82 15.47
CA ASP A 304 10.36 -27.24 14.10
C ASP A 304 11.65 -26.60 13.57
N ASN A 305 12.45 -27.39 12.84
CA ASN A 305 13.71 -26.94 12.23
C ASN A 305 13.53 -25.72 11.32
N CYS A 306 12.40 -25.58 10.61
CA CYS A 306 12.15 -24.39 9.79
C CYS A 306 11.96 -23.12 10.63
N ILE A 307 11.54 -23.24 11.88
CA ILE A 307 11.42 -22.12 12.81
C ILE A 307 12.77 -21.86 13.47
N VAL A 308 13.28 -22.84 14.22
CA VAL A 308 14.45 -22.69 15.09
C VAL A 308 15.73 -22.44 14.28
N LEU A 309 15.95 -23.19 13.19
CA LEU A 309 17.21 -23.17 12.45
C LEU A 309 17.18 -22.26 11.22
N LYS A 310 16.00 -21.83 10.76
CA LYS A 310 15.85 -21.00 9.55
C LYS A 310 15.21 -19.64 9.84
N THR A 311 13.97 -19.62 10.33
CA THR A 311 13.17 -18.40 10.51
C THR A 311 13.78 -17.47 11.57
N LEU A 312 14.03 -17.96 12.78
CA LEU A 312 14.57 -17.15 13.88
C LEU A 312 15.94 -16.55 13.51
N PRO A 313 16.95 -17.33 13.03
CA PRO A 313 18.23 -16.77 12.61
C PRO A 313 18.12 -15.78 11.45
N CYS A 314 17.17 -16.00 10.53
CA CYS A 314 16.90 -15.06 9.45
C CYS A 314 16.44 -13.71 9.99
N LEU A 315 15.44 -13.68 10.87
CA LEU A 315 14.90 -12.45 11.46
C LEU A 315 15.91 -11.73 12.36
N VAL A 316 16.70 -12.47 13.14
CA VAL A 316 17.80 -11.89 13.93
C VAL A 316 18.79 -11.16 13.02
N ARG A 317 19.15 -11.74 11.87
CA ARG A 317 20.04 -11.11 10.88
C ARG A 317 19.43 -9.85 10.24
N MET A 318 18.10 -9.77 10.12
CA MET A 318 17.42 -8.56 9.61
C MET A 318 17.53 -7.39 10.58
N CYS A 319 17.83 -7.65 11.85
CA CYS A 319 18.03 -6.60 12.85
C CYS A 319 19.39 -5.89 12.74
N SER A 320 20.31 -6.35 11.88
CA SER A 320 21.67 -5.79 11.74
C SER A 320 21.69 -4.35 11.26
N LYS A 321 22.71 -3.59 11.68
CA LYS A 321 22.97 -2.21 11.26
C LYS A 321 23.23 -2.07 9.74
N ASP A 322 23.62 -3.16 9.07
CA ASP A 322 23.91 -3.17 7.62
C ASP A 322 22.64 -3.24 6.76
N ARG A 323 21.46 -3.23 7.38
CA ARG A 323 20.14 -3.29 6.74
C ARG A 323 19.49 -1.91 6.67
N LEU A 324 18.55 -1.76 5.74
CA LEU A 324 17.73 -0.55 5.66
C LEU A 324 16.89 -0.40 6.94
N LEU A 325 16.49 0.83 7.28
CA LEU A 325 15.80 1.12 8.55
C LEU A 325 14.46 0.37 8.61
N GLU A 326 13.76 0.31 7.49
CA GLU A 326 12.46 -0.36 7.33
C GLU A 326 12.61 -1.88 7.47
N GLU A 327 13.65 -2.47 6.89
CA GLU A 327 13.97 -3.91 7.01
C GLU A 327 14.28 -4.29 8.46
N ARG A 328 14.97 -3.40 9.18
CA ARG A 328 15.30 -3.56 10.60
C ARG A 328 14.06 -3.53 11.47
N VAL A 329 13.19 -2.55 11.25
CA VAL A 329 11.89 -2.45 11.94
C VAL A 329 11.07 -3.71 11.69
N GLU A 330 10.86 -4.08 10.43
CA GLU A 330 10.04 -5.24 10.06
C GLU A 330 10.62 -6.56 10.61
N GLY A 331 11.95 -6.73 10.54
CA GLY A 331 12.63 -7.89 11.09
C GLY A 331 12.46 -8.00 12.61
N ALA A 332 12.65 -6.89 13.34
CA ALA A 332 12.52 -6.85 14.79
C ALA A 332 11.06 -7.08 15.26
N GLU A 333 10.08 -6.48 14.59
CA GLU A 333 8.66 -6.68 14.90
C GLU A 333 8.20 -8.11 14.62
N THR A 334 8.62 -8.69 13.50
CA THR A 334 8.29 -10.07 13.15
C THR A 334 8.95 -11.04 14.15
N LEU A 335 10.20 -10.79 14.53
CA LEU A 335 10.91 -11.60 15.53
C LEU A 335 10.24 -11.53 16.91
N ALA A 336 9.80 -10.33 17.30
CA ALA A 336 9.07 -10.13 18.55
C ALA A 336 7.77 -10.96 18.53
N PHE A 337 7.01 -10.86 17.45
CA PHE A 337 5.76 -11.61 17.29
C PHE A 337 5.97 -13.13 17.29
N LEU A 338 7.06 -13.64 16.69
CA LEU A 338 7.39 -15.07 16.68
C LEU A 338 7.65 -15.61 18.10
N MET A 339 8.46 -14.90 18.89
CA MET A 339 8.95 -15.42 20.17
C MET A 339 8.04 -15.12 21.36
N GLU A 340 7.13 -14.15 21.25
CA GLU A 340 6.28 -13.68 22.35
C GLU A 340 5.66 -14.83 23.20
N PRO A 341 5.09 -15.90 22.63
CA PRO A 341 4.49 -16.97 23.42
C PRO A 341 5.47 -18.09 23.86
N ASP A 342 6.71 -18.14 23.34
CA ASP A 342 7.57 -19.31 23.48
C ASP A 342 8.90 -18.99 24.19
N VAL A 343 9.08 -19.60 25.37
CA VAL A 343 10.24 -19.40 26.24
C VAL A 343 11.54 -19.91 25.59
N GLU A 344 11.47 -20.99 24.83
CA GLU A 344 12.66 -21.59 24.25
C GLU A 344 13.17 -20.76 23.07
N LEU A 345 12.27 -20.24 22.22
CA LEU A 345 12.63 -19.26 21.19
C LEU A 345 13.20 -17.98 21.79
N GLN A 346 12.67 -17.49 22.92
CA GLN A 346 13.23 -16.36 23.65
C GLN A 346 14.66 -16.66 24.14
N ARG A 347 14.89 -17.85 24.69
CA ARG A 347 16.23 -18.28 25.14
C ARG A 347 17.21 -18.35 23.99
N ILE A 348 16.87 -19.02 22.89
CA ILE A 348 17.71 -19.14 21.69
C ILE A 348 18.05 -17.76 21.12
N ALA A 349 17.06 -16.86 21.03
CA ALA A 349 17.30 -15.49 20.58
C ALA A 349 18.20 -14.70 21.55
N SER A 350 18.05 -14.89 22.86
CA SER A 350 18.84 -14.18 23.89
C SER A 350 20.32 -14.59 23.94
N VAL A 351 20.63 -15.84 23.58
CA VAL A 351 22.01 -16.35 23.49
C VAL A 351 22.68 -15.91 22.18
N THR A 352 21.92 -15.35 21.24
CA THR A 352 22.52 -14.74 20.07
C THR A 352 23.23 -13.46 20.48
N ASP A 353 24.54 -13.54 20.71
CA ASP A 353 25.40 -12.49 21.30
C ASP A 353 25.21 -11.10 20.69
N HIS A 354 24.81 -11.05 19.42
CA HIS A 354 24.64 -9.81 18.68
C HIS A 354 23.25 -9.19 18.78
N LEU A 355 22.18 -9.92 19.14
CA LEU A 355 20.81 -9.38 19.05
C LEU A 355 20.58 -8.18 19.98
N VAL A 356 20.95 -8.34 21.25
CA VAL A 356 20.81 -7.28 22.26
C VAL A 356 21.71 -6.07 21.93
N ALA A 357 22.87 -6.30 21.32
CA ALA A 357 23.75 -5.22 20.88
C ALA A 357 23.17 -4.48 19.67
N MET A 358 22.68 -5.21 18.67
CA MET A 358 22.02 -4.65 17.49
C MET A 358 20.81 -3.78 17.88
N LEU A 359 20.00 -4.23 18.84
CA LEU A 359 18.87 -3.46 19.35
C LEU A 359 19.27 -2.18 20.09
N ALA A 360 20.38 -2.19 20.83
CA ALA A 360 20.88 -0.97 21.48
C ALA A 360 21.20 0.14 20.47
N ASP A 361 21.65 -0.23 19.26
CA ASP A 361 21.93 0.73 18.20
C ASP A 361 20.66 1.39 17.61
N TYR A 362 19.46 0.84 17.86
CA TYR A 362 18.19 1.44 17.40
C TYR A 362 17.92 2.75 18.17
N PHE A 363 18.29 2.79 19.45
CA PHE A 363 18.12 3.97 20.30
C PHE A 363 19.11 5.10 20.00
N LYS A 364 20.22 4.79 19.31
CA LYS A 364 21.25 5.76 18.93
C LYS A 364 20.90 6.52 17.64
N TYR A 365 19.82 6.14 16.96
CA TYR A 365 19.37 6.78 15.71
C TYR A 365 18.38 7.93 15.98
N PRO A 366 18.49 9.07 15.26
CA PRO A 366 19.56 9.41 14.31
C PRO A 366 20.85 9.77 15.06
N SER A 367 22.01 9.41 14.50
CA SER A 367 23.29 9.82 15.09
C SER A 367 23.38 11.34 15.07
N SER A 368 23.79 11.92 16.20
CA SER A 368 23.75 13.36 16.52
C SER A 368 24.54 14.29 15.59
N VAL A 369 25.10 13.80 14.47
CA VAL A 369 26.16 14.48 13.72
C VAL A 369 25.69 15.05 12.37
N ASN A 370 24.54 14.66 11.81
CA ASN A 370 24.18 15.03 10.43
C ASN A 370 22.88 15.83 10.23
N ALA A 371 22.23 16.29 11.30
CA ALA A 371 20.83 16.71 11.23
C ALA A 371 20.58 18.23 11.34
N ILE A 372 21.30 19.11 10.63
CA ILE A 372 20.88 20.54 10.57
C ILE A 372 21.17 21.21 9.22
N THR A 373 20.57 20.73 8.13
CA THR A 373 20.47 21.54 6.89
C THR A 373 19.12 21.43 6.15
N ASP A 374 18.28 20.42 6.41
CA ASP A 374 17.02 20.22 5.69
C ASP A 374 15.89 19.73 6.62
N ILE A 375 14.82 20.54 6.75
CA ILE A 375 13.65 20.26 7.61
C ILE A 375 12.92 18.99 7.17
N LYS A 376 12.84 18.70 5.87
CA LYS A 376 12.15 17.47 5.37
C LYS A 376 12.92 16.21 5.73
N ARG A 377 14.25 16.30 5.70
CA ARG A 377 15.13 15.20 6.12
C ARG A 377 15.02 14.94 7.62
N LEU A 378 14.89 16.00 8.42
CA LEU A 378 14.69 15.88 9.86
C LEU A 378 13.38 15.15 10.21
N ASP A 379 12.27 15.52 9.58
CA ASP A 379 10.98 14.85 9.82
C ASP A 379 11.02 13.35 9.46
N HIS A 380 11.63 13.04 8.31
CA HIS A 380 11.88 11.67 7.89
C HIS A 380 12.72 10.88 8.90
N ASP A 381 13.85 11.43 9.35
CA ASP A 381 14.75 10.78 10.30
C ASP A 381 14.08 10.59 11.67
N LEU A 382 13.28 11.55 12.12
CA LEU A 382 12.51 11.46 13.36
C LEU A 382 11.47 10.35 13.32
N LYS A 383 10.76 10.20 12.19
CA LYS A 383 9.77 9.14 11.98
C LYS A 383 10.43 7.76 12.07
N HIS A 384 11.50 7.51 11.32
CA HIS A 384 12.20 6.22 11.35
C HIS A 384 12.85 5.94 12.70
N ALA A 385 13.34 6.98 13.40
CA ALA A 385 13.84 6.83 14.76
C ALA A 385 12.74 6.39 15.73
N HIS A 386 11.51 6.91 15.58
CA HIS A 386 10.38 6.47 16.37
C HIS A 386 10.05 4.99 16.09
N GLU A 387 9.95 4.61 14.82
CA GLU A 387 9.65 3.24 14.39
C GLU A 387 10.71 2.23 14.89
N LEU A 388 12.00 2.57 14.78
CA LEU A 388 13.09 1.75 15.31
C LEU A 388 12.98 1.59 16.83
N ARG A 389 12.78 2.69 17.57
CA ARG A 389 12.61 2.60 19.03
C ARG A 389 11.42 1.74 19.42
N GLN A 390 10.29 1.87 18.73
CA GLN A 390 9.11 1.07 18.96
C GLN A 390 9.37 -0.42 18.69
N ALA A 391 10.00 -0.76 17.57
CA ALA A 391 10.36 -2.13 17.23
C ALA A 391 11.34 -2.74 18.24
N ALA A 392 12.33 -1.96 18.68
CA ALA A 392 13.28 -2.38 19.71
C ALA A 392 12.56 -2.66 21.04
N PHE A 393 11.66 -1.78 21.48
CA PHE A 393 10.89 -2.00 22.70
C PHE A 393 10.00 -3.25 22.62
N LYS A 394 9.30 -3.47 21.49
CA LYS A 394 8.50 -4.69 21.27
C LYS A 394 9.36 -5.95 21.37
N LEU A 395 10.56 -5.94 20.76
CA LEU A 395 11.45 -7.10 20.79
C LEU A 395 12.05 -7.32 22.18
N TYR A 396 12.44 -6.27 22.90
CA TYR A 396 12.88 -6.37 24.29
C TYR A 396 11.78 -6.90 25.22
N ALA A 397 10.55 -6.42 25.05
CA ALA A 397 9.41 -6.89 25.82
C ALA A 397 9.15 -8.38 25.57
N SER A 398 9.24 -8.83 24.32
CA SER A 398 9.06 -10.22 23.95
C SER A 398 10.19 -11.11 24.50
N LEU A 399 11.45 -10.68 24.40
CA LEU A 399 12.61 -11.39 24.97
C LEU A 399 12.52 -11.58 26.49
N GLY A 400 12.04 -10.56 27.21
CA GLY A 400 11.92 -10.57 28.67
C GLY A 400 10.55 -10.99 29.19
N SER A 401 9.64 -11.45 28.33
CA SER A 401 8.24 -11.71 28.71
C SER A 401 8.13 -12.85 29.72
N ASN A 402 8.82 -13.96 29.48
CA ASN A 402 8.62 -15.20 30.25
C ASN A 402 9.85 -15.68 31.03
N ASP A 403 11.04 -15.11 30.82
CA ASP A 403 12.29 -15.55 31.48
C ASP A 403 12.91 -14.43 32.35
N GLU A 404 12.97 -14.68 33.68
CA GLU A 404 13.54 -13.78 34.70
C GLU A 404 15.02 -13.44 34.44
N ASP A 405 15.80 -14.41 33.96
CA ASP A 405 17.25 -14.23 33.79
C ASP A 405 17.54 -13.42 32.52
N ILE A 406 16.72 -13.60 31.47
CA ILE A 406 16.73 -12.72 30.30
C ILE A 406 16.32 -11.30 30.71
N ARG A 407 15.28 -11.12 31.55
CA ARG A 407 14.90 -9.80 32.08
C ARG A 407 16.05 -9.12 32.80
N LYS A 408 16.80 -9.84 33.65
CA LYS A 408 17.97 -9.28 34.36
C LYS A 408 19.06 -8.85 33.38
N LYS A 409 19.40 -9.68 32.39
CA LYS A 409 20.38 -9.33 31.34
C LYS A 409 19.99 -8.07 30.56
N VAL A 410 18.71 -7.89 30.24
CA VAL A 410 18.20 -6.71 29.55
C VAL A 410 18.20 -5.47 30.45
N ARG A 411 17.71 -5.60 31.70
CA ARG A 411 17.63 -4.48 32.67
C ARG A 411 18.98 -3.93 33.07
N LEU A 412 20.03 -4.74 33.15
CA LEU A 412 21.36 -4.31 33.58
C LEU A 412 22.13 -3.51 32.50
N ARG A 413 21.56 -3.31 31.31
CA ARG A 413 22.22 -2.59 30.20
C ARG A 413 21.93 -1.08 30.30
N PRO A 414 22.97 -0.22 30.41
CA PRO A 414 22.81 1.23 30.53
C PRO A 414 21.98 1.86 29.40
N ASP A 415 22.13 1.36 28.18
CA ASP A 415 21.44 1.87 26.99
C ASP A 415 19.91 1.70 27.08
N PHE A 416 19.44 0.58 27.64
CA PHE A 416 18.02 0.29 27.81
C PHE A 416 17.42 1.15 28.92
N ILE A 417 18.11 1.27 30.06
CA ILE A 417 17.69 2.13 31.18
C ILE A 417 17.57 3.59 30.73
N ASN A 418 18.63 4.14 30.12
CA ASN A 418 18.66 5.54 29.70
C ASN A 418 17.54 5.83 28.69
N SER A 419 17.29 4.92 27.74
CA SER A 419 16.21 5.12 26.76
C SER A 419 14.81 4.94 27.38
N PHE A 420 14.61 3.95 28.26
CA PHE A 420 13.33 3.73 28.93
C PHE A 420 12.92 4.94 29.79
N PHE A 421 13.85 5.51 30.56
CA PHE A 421 13.60 6.73 31.34
C PHE A 421 13.35 7.96 30.46
N LEU A 422 14.09 8.14 29.36
CA LEU A 422 13.87 9.23 28.40
C LEU A 422 12.52 9.14 27.68
N THR A 423 11.99 7.93 27.48
CA THR A 423 10.68 7.72 26.84
C THR A 423 9.54 8.02 27.81
N GLN A 424 9.65 7.62 29.08
CA GLN A 424 8.69 7.96 30.13
C GLN A 424 8.63 9.46 30.44
N LEU A 425 9.76 10.17 30.33
CA LEU A 425 9.83 11.63 30.52
C LEU A 425 9.21 12.45 29.37
N LYS A 426 8.94 11.85 28.20
CA LYS A 426 8.25 12.51 27.07
C LYS A 426 6.73 12.25 27.03
N VAL A 427 6.22 11.40 27.92
CA VAL A 427 4.78 11.06 28.05
C VAL A 427 4.13 11.83 29.22
N LYS A 428 4.90 12.63 29.96
CA LYS A 428 4.42 13.70 30.84
C LYS A 428 4.73 15.04 30.21
#